data_AF-A0A0R2FFT1-F1
#
_entry.id   AF-A0A0R2FFT1-F1
#
_cell.length_a   1.000
_cell.length_b   1.000
_cell.length_c   1.000
_cell.angle_alpha   90.00
_cell.angle_beta   90.00
_cell.angle_gamma   90.00
#
_symmetry.space_group_name_H-M   'P 1'
#
loop_
_entity.id
_entity.type
_entity.pdbx_description
1 polymer ?
#
loop_
_entity_poly.entity_id
_entity_poly.type
_entity_poly.pdbx_seq_one_letter_code
_entity_poly.pdbx_strand_id
1 'polypeptide(L)'
;MGDDVMFGFNKKKKVEFTNAKELTSEEIENLIIRAAKLKKEVSAANADDEKIKLYEDLGTVYVKLNQTDNAISAYEASLKIKEQFGDAYNVLLNLYEEKRKIAAAAKDDAEIQKWIGKTDRLLDMSKRVLRSNMF
;
A
#
# COMPACT_ATOMS: atom_id res chain seq x y z
N MET A 1 27.17 36.80 27.27
CA MET A 1 25.81 37.41 27.16
C MET A 1 25.59 37.66 25.68
N GLY A 2 24.72 36.98 24.96
CA GLY A 2 23.66 36.06 25.37
C GLY A 2 23.49 34.95 24.34
N ASP A 3 22.69 33.99 24.78
CA ASP A 3 22.42 32.70 24.19
C ASP A 3 21.63 32.81 22.89
N ASP A 4 22.13 32.21 21.80
CA ASP A 4 21.30 31.87 20.66
C ASP A 4 20.79 30.44 20.84
N VAL A 5 19.55 30.40 21.31
CA VAL A 5 18.79 29.22 21.67
C VAL A 5 18.33 28.48 20.41
N MET A 6 18.56 27.17 20.46
CA MET A 6 18.03 26.11 19.60
C MET A 6 16.54 26.28 19.26
N PHE A 7 16.17 26.14 17.98
CA PHE A 7 14.84 25.65 17.61
C PHE A 7 14.93 24.73 16.39
N GLY A 8 14.73 23.44 16.64
CA GLY A 8 14.62 22.40 15.62
C GLY A 8 13.28 22.47 14.90
N PHE A 9 13.31 22.26 13.58
CA PHE A 9 12.12 21.96 12.79
C PHE A 9 12.16 20.55 12.23
N ASN A 10 11.43 19.73 12.98
CA ASN A 10 10.89 18.41 12.77
C ASN A 10 10.45 18.07 11.33
N LYS A 11 10.90 16.89 10.87
CA LYS A 11 10.22 15.92 9.98
C LYS A 11 9.57 16.44 8.70
N LYS A 12 10.31 16.34 7.60
CA LYS A 12 9.77 15.75 6.37
C LYS A 12 10.56 14.47 6.08
N LYS A 13 10.08 13.33 6.58
CA LYS A 13 10.41 12.04 5.97
C LYS A 13 9.82 12.10 4.56
N LYS A 14 10.62 12.57 3.60
CA LYS A 14 10.47 12.16 2.22
C LYS A 14 10.54 10.64 2.27
N VAL A 15 9.46 9.97 1.91
CA VAL A 15 9.53 8.54 1.63
C VAL A 15 10.40 8.44 0.39
N GLU A 16 11.70 8.25 0.63
CA GLU A 16 12.72 8.03 -0.37
C GLU A 16 12.45 6.65 -0.97
N PHE A 17 11.74 6.61 -2.10
CA PHE A 17 11.74 5.47 -3.02
C PHE A 17 13.06 5.43 -3.82
N THR A 18 14.18 5.63 -3.12
CA THR A 18 15.52 5.59 -3.69
C THR A 18 16.36 4.66 -2.84
N ASN A 19 16.13 3.36 -3.02
CA ASN A 19 17.22 2.40 -2.98
C ASN A 19 16.76 1.13 -3.71
N ALA A 20 16.96 1.10 -5.03
CA ALA A 20 17.06 -0.16 -5.74
C ALA A 20 18.37 -0.82 -5.28
N LYS A 21 18.35 -1.39 -4.07
CA LYS A 21 19.21 -2.51 -3.77
C LYS A 21 18.70 -3.60 -4.70
N GLU A 22 19.40 -3.84 -5.80
CA GLU A 22 19.07 -4.93 -6.72
C GLU A 22 18.93 -6.18 -5.86
N LEU A 23 17.69 -6.63 -5.65
CA LEU A 23 17.44 -7.85 -4.90
C LEU A 23 18.19 -8.95 -5.63
N THR A 24 18.96 -9.74 -4.89
CA THR A 24 19.64 -10.88 -5.49
C THR A 24 18.60 -11.85 -6.04
N SER A 25 18.97 -12.64 -7.04
CA SER A 25 18.09 -13.68 -7.59
C SER A 25 17.51 -14.58 -6.49
N GLU A 26 18.30 -14.85 -5.44
CA GLU A 26 17.89 -15.61 -4.27
C GLU A 26 16.85 -14.87 -3.42
N GLU A 27 17.00 -13.55 -3.20
CA GLU A 27 16.01 -12.76 -2.45
C GLU A 27 14.67 -12.69 -3.20
N ILE A 28 14.70 -12.53 -4.52
CA ILE A 28 13.49 -12.55 -5.37
C ILE A 28 12.80 -13.91 -5.29
N GLU A 29 13.56 -15.01 -5.41
CA GLU A 29 13.02 -16.36 -5.31
C GLU A 29 12.39 -16.62 -3.94
N ASN A 30 13.08 -16.23 -2.86
CA ASN A 30 12.55 -16.33 -1.49
C ASN A 30 11.25 -15.53 -1.31
N LEU A 31 11.15 -14.33 -1.89
CA LEU A 31 9.92 -13.52 -1.85
C LEU A 31 8.79 -14.16 -2.67
N ILE A 32 9.08 -14.76 -3.83
CA ILE A 32 8.09 -15.48 -4.64
C ILE A 32 7.56 -16.70 -3.88
N ILE A 33 8.45 -17.49 -3.29
CA ILE A 33 8.08 -18.65 -2.46
C ILE A 33 7.21 -18.19 -1.29
N ARG A 34 7.59 -17.10 -0.63
CA ARG A 34 6.80 -16.51 0.46
C ARG A 34 5.42 -16.05 -0.01
N ALA A 35 5.33 -15.37 -1.15
CA ALA A 35 4.05 -14.94 -1.72
C ALA A 35 3.13 -16.14 -2.04
N ALA A 36 3.69 -17.21 -2.63
CA ALA A 36 2.95 -18.43 -2.92
C ALA A 36 2.45 -19.11 -1.65
N LYS A 37 3.29 -19.15 -0.60
CA LYS A 37 2.91 -19.67 0.71
C LYS A 37 1.77 -18.86 1.34
N LEU A 38 1.92 -17.54 1.40
CA LEU A 38 0.88 -16.64 1.92
C LEU A 38 -0.44 -16.80 1.17
N LYS A 39 -0.40 -16.93 -0.16
CA LYS A 39 -1.61 -17.16 -0.97
C LYS A 39 -2.34 -18.46 -0.58
N LYS A 40 -1.58 -19.52 -0.26
CA LYS A 40 -2.15 -20.78 0.24
C LYS A 40 -2.75 -20.60 1.63
N GLU A 41 -2.05 -19.91 2.53
CA GLU A 41 -2.54 -19.61 3.89
C GLU A 41 -3.83 -18.78 3.84
N VAL A 42 -3.92 -17.75 2.99
CA VAL A 42 -5.14 -16.96 2.77
C VAL A 42 -6.33 -17.86 2.40
N SER A 43 -6.13 -18.85 1.53
CA SER A 43 -7.20 -19.76 1.11
C SER A 43 -7.63 -20.75 2.19
N ALA A 44 -6.74 -21.05 3.15
CA ALA A 44 -6.98 -21.97 4.25
C ALA A 44 -7.49 -21.27 5.53
N ALA A 45 -7.24 -19.96 5.64
CA ALA A 45 -7.70 -19.15 6.75
C ALA A 45 -9.24 -19.10 6.79
N ASN A 46 -9.79 -19.23 7.99
CA ASN A 46 -11.24 -19.17 8.22
C ASN A 46 -11.65 -17.86 8.90
N ALA A 47 -10.76 -17.25 9.68
CA ALA A 47 -11.01 -16.00 10.36
C ALA A 47 -10.75 -14.79 9.47
N ASP A 48 -11.66 -13.83 9.48
CA ASP A 48 -11.56 -12.60 8.68
C ASP A 48 -10.37 -11.73 9.11
N ASP A 49 -10.14 -11.57 10.42
CA ASP A 49 -8.97 -10.83 10.94
C ASP A 49 -7.62 -11.48 10.56
N GLU A 50 -7.59 -12.81 10.39
CA GLU A 50 -6.41 -13.53 9.93
C GLU A 50 -6.19 -13.31 8.43
N LYS A 51 -7.25 -13.42 7.62
CA LYS A 51 -7.20 -13.15 6.18
C LYS A 51 -6.72 -11.73 5.89
N ILE A 52 -7.23 -10.73 6.63
CA ILE A 52 -6.80 -9.33 6.53
C ILE A 52 -5.28 -9.23 6.65
N LYS A 53 -4.71 -9.76 7.74
CA LYS A 53 -3.26 -9.74 7.97
C LYS A 53 -2.48 -10.45 6.86
N LEU A 54 -2.94 -11.62 6.44
CA LEU A 54 -2.29 -12.39 5.39
C LEU A 54 -2.32 -11.66 4.03
N TYR A 55 -3.41 -10.98 3.70
CA TYR A 55 -3.50 -10.14 2.50
C TYR A 55 -2.57 -8.92 2.59
N GLU A 56 -2.46 -8.27 3.75
CA GLU A 56 -1.53 -7.16 3.97
C GLU A 56 -0.06 -7.59 3.84
N ASP A 57 0.29 -8.75 4.41
CA ASP A 57 1.62 -9.34 4.29
C ASP A 57 1.94 -9.70 2.84
N LEU A 58 0.98 -10.27 2.12
CA LEU A 58 1.09 -10.64 0.72
C LEU A 58 1.25 -9.41 -0.17
N GLY A 59 0.49 -8.34 0.10
CA GLY A 59 0.68 -7.03 -0.55
C GLY A 59 2.09 -6.47 -0.31
N THR A 60 2.59 -6.57 0.92
CA THR A 60 3.92 -6.08 1.28
C THR A 60 5.03 -6.85 0.54
N VAL A 61 4.88 -8.16 0.39
CA VAL A 61 5.81 -8.98 -0.40
C VAL A 61 5.77 -8.58 -1.87
N TYR A 62 4.59 -8.32 -2.43
CA TYR A 62 4.47 -7.88 -3.82
C TYR A 62 5.05 -6.48 -4.08
N VAL A 63 4.94 -5.55 -3.12
CA VAL A 63 5.63 -4.25 -3.20
C VAL A 63 7.14 -4.45 -3.29
N LYS A 64 7.72 -5.35 -2.47
CA LYS A 64 9.16 -5.66 -2.53
C LYS A 64 9.58 -6.32 -3.85
N LEU A 65 8.67 -7.07 -4.47
CA LEU A 65 8.86 -7.67 -5.79
C LEU A 65 8.62 -6.69 -6.96
N ASN A 66 8.29 -5.43 -6.69
CA ASN A 66 7.85 -4.45 -7.70
C ASN A 66 6.63 -4.92 -8.52
N GLN A 67 5.83 -5.83 -7.97
CA GLN A 67 4.59 -6.32 -8.59
C GLN A 67 3.40 -5.46 -8.13
N THR A 68 3.40 -4.19 -8.52
CA THR A 68 2.46 -3.16 -8.06
C THR A 68 0.99 -3.57 -8.23
N ASP A 69 0.61 -4.18 -9.35
CA ASP A 69 -0.78 -4.64 -9.59
C ASP A 69 -1.23 -5.74 -8.63
N ASN A 70 -0.34 -6.69 -8.33
CA ASN A 70 -0.61 -7.77 -7.38
C ASN A 70 -0.68 -7.23 -5.95
N ALA A 71 0.20 -6.27 -5.62
CA ALA A 71 0.17 -5.59 -4.33
C ALA A 71 -1.15 -4.85 -4.11
N ILE A 72 -1.59 -4.07 -5.10
CA ILE A 72 -2.89 -3.37 -5.08
C ILE A 72 -4.02 -4.35 -4.82
N SER A 73 -4.07 -5.44 -5.59
CA SER A 73 -5.14 -6.44 -5.48
C SER A 73 -5.20 -7.08 -4.08
N ALA A 74 -4.05 -7.30 -3.46
CA ALA A 74 -3.95 -7.85 -2.11
C ALA A 74 -4.47 -6.88 -1.04
N TYR A 75 -4.04 -5.62 -1.09
CA TYR A 75 -4.51 -4.60 -0.15
C TYR A 75 -6.00 -4.28 -0.34
N GLU A 76 -6.50 -4.24 -1.59
CA GLU A 76 -7.94 -4.11 -1.88
C GLU A 76 -8.73 -5.30 -1.29
N ALA A 77 -8.21 -6.53 -1.37
CA ALA A 77 -8.85 -7.70 -0.79
C ALA A 77 -8.92 -7.61 0.75
N SER A 78 -7.85 -7.14 1.41
CA SER A 78 -7.84 -6.89 2.85
C SER A 78 -8.94 -5.89 3.25
N LEU A 79 -8.97 -4.73 2.60
CA LEU A 79 -9.94 -3.66 2.89
C LEU A 79 -11.38 -4.05 2.58
N LYS A 80 -11.59 -5.00 1.65
CA LYS A 80 -12.92 -5.52 1.33
C LYS A 80 -13.48 -6.41 2.44
N ILE A 81 -12.63 -7.10 3.20
CA ILE A 81 -13.07 -7.89 4.36
C ILE A 81 -13.47 -6.95 5.48
N LYS A 82 -12.61 -5.97 5.79
CA LYS A 82 -12.88 -4.95 6.79
C LYS A 82 -12.30 -3.62 6.35
N GLU A 83 -13.19 -2.65 6.21
CA GLU A 83 -12.77 -1.27 5.94
C GLU A 83 -12.05 -0.74 7.19
N GLN A 84 -10.72 -0.62 7.09
CA GLN A 84 -9.88 -0.16 8.19
C GLN A 84 -8.82 0.85 7.74
N PHE A 85 -8.47 1.75 8.66
CA PHE A 85 -7.41 2.73 8.45
C PHE A 85 -6.13 2.25 9.12
N GLY A 86 -5.11 2.03 8.31
CA GLY A 86 -3.81 1.55 8.77
C GLY A 86 -2.79 1.60 7.65
N ASP A 87 -1.72 0.82 7.82
CA ASP A 87 -0.61 0.81 6.87
C ASP A 87 -1.05 0.39 5.47
N ALA A 88 -1.95 -0.60 5.36
CA ALA A 88 -2.51 -1.05 4.08
C ALA A 88 -3.18 0.07 3.28
N TYR A 89 -3.95 0.93 3.94
CA TYR A 89 -4.61 2.07 3.32
C TYR A 89 -3.60 3.09 2.79
N ASN A 90 -2.59 3.44 3.60
CA ASN A 90 -1.55 4.38 3.22
C ASN A 90 -0.71 3.85 2.06
N VAL A 91 -0.37 2.55 2.08
CA VAL A 91 0.34 1.90 0.99
C VAL A 91 -0.51 1.90 -0.29
N LEU A 92 -1.80 1.56 -0.21
CA LEU A 92 -2.67 1.53 -1.37
C LEU A 92 -2.82 2.91 -2.05
N LEU A 93 -2.93 3.98 -1.26
CA LEU A 93 -2.91 5.36 -1.76
C LEU A 93 -1.63 5.65 -2.55
N ASN A 94 -0.47 5.32 -1.98
CA ASN A 94 0.82 5.52 -2.65
C ASN A 94 0.92 4.73 -3.95
N LEU A 95 0.44 3.47 -3.97
CA LEU A 95 0.45 2.63 -5.16
C LEU A 95 -0.49 3.18 -6.26
N TYR A 96 -1.66 3.73 -5.89
CA TYR A 96 -2.54 4.38 -6.86
C TYR A 96 -1.93 5.65 -7.46
N GLU A 97 -1.29 6.47 -6.63
CA GLU A 97 -0.57 7.64 -7.13
C GLU A 97 0.56 7.26 -8.08
N GLU A 98 1.30 6.19 -7.77
CA GLU A 98 2.35 5.66 -8.64
C GLU A 98 1.77 5.21 -9.99
N LYS A 99 0.70 4.41 -9.99
CA LYS A 99 0.04 3.96 -11.22
C LYS A 99 -0.53 5.11 -12.04
N ARG A 100 -1.07 6.13 -11.38
CA ARG A 100 -1.49 7.38 -12.03
C ARG A 100 -0.31 8.11 -12.68
N LYS A 101 0.85 8.20 -12.03
CA LYS A 101 2.06 8.82 -12.60
C LYS A 101 2.57 8.05 -13.81
N ILE A 102 2.56 6.71 -13.74
CA ILE A 102 2.93 5.84 -14.86
C ILE A 102 1.98 6.05 -16.05
N ALA A 103 0.66 6.07 -15.79
CA ALA A 103 -0.35 6.34 -16.81
C ALA A 103 -0.19 7.75 -17.43
N ALA A 104 0.11 8.76 -16.61
CA ALA A 104 0.39 10.12 -17.08
C ALA A 104 1.65 10.18 -17.95
N ALA A 105 2.72 9.45 -17.58
CA ALA A 105 3.92 9.34 -18.39
C ALA A 105 3.65 8.63 -19.73
N ALA A 106 2.76 7.63 -19.73
CA ALA A 106 2.27 6.95 -20.93
C ALA A 106 1.24 7.77 -21.73
N LYS A 107 0.76 8.91 -21.21
CA LYS A 107 -0.34 9.71 -21.76
C LYS A 107 -1.63 8.91 -21.96
N ASP A 108 -1.88 7.94 -21.07
CA ASP A 108 -3.10 7.15 -21.07
C ASP A 108 -4.15 7.81 -20.16
N ASP A 109 -5.00 8.64 -20.77
CA ASP A 109 -6.05 9.35 -20.05
C ASP A 109 -7.06 8.43 -19.38
N ALA A 110 -7.37 7.27 -19.97
CA ALA A 110 -8.33 6.32 -19.40
C ALA A 110 -7.79 5.73 -18.10
N GLU A 111 -6.52 5.34 -18.11
CA GLU A 111 -5.86 4.74 -16.94
C GLU A 111 -5.61 5.82 -15.87
N ILE A 112 -5.31 7.07 -16.24
CA ILE A 112 -5.27 8.21 -15.30
C ILE A 112 -6.61 8.38 -14.58
N GLN A 113 -7.73 8.43 -15.32
CA GLN A 113 -9.06 8.60 -14.74
C GLN A 113 -9.45 7.42 -13.84
N LYS A 114 -9.08 6.20 -14.22
CA LYS A 114 -9.29 5.00 -13.41
C LYS A 114 -8.59 5.10 -12.05
N TRP A 115 -7.31 5.48 -12.02
CA TRP A 115 -6.56 5.59 -10.77
C TRP A 115 -7.01 6.78 -9.92
N ILE A 116 -7.42 7.91 -10.54
CA ILE A 116 -8.06 9.02 -9.82
C ILE A 116 -9.36 8.54 -9.16
N GLY A 117 -10.24 7.87 -9.91
CA GLY A 117 -11.50 7.37 -9.38
C GLY A 117 -11.30 6.33 -8.27
N LYS A 118 -10.29 5.47 -8.36
CA LYS A 118 -9.93 4.54 -7.28
C LYS A 118 -9.48 5.27 -6.02
N THR A 119 -8.64 6.31 -6.16
CA THR A 119 -8.21 7.15 -5.04
C THR A 119 -9.39 7.86 -4.38
N ASP A 120 -10.29 8.46 -5.17
CA ASP A 120 -11.46 9.16 -4.64
C ASP A 120 -12.40 8.22 -3.88
N ARG A 121 -12.62 7.00 -4.40
CA ARG A 121 -13.40 5.97 -3.71
C ARG A 121 -12.77 5.57 -2.39
N LEU A 122 -11.45 5.38 -2.38
CA LEU A 122 -10.71 5.03 -1.17
C LEU A 122 -10.80 6.15 -0.12
N LEU A 123 -10.71 7.41 -0.52
CA LEU A 123 -10.90 8.58 0.35
C LEU A 123 -12.34 8.72 0.84
N ASP A 124 -13.35 8.42 0.01
CA ASP A 124 -14.76 8.47 0.41
C ASP A 124 -15.09 7.35 1.41
N MET A 125 -14.61 6.12 1.18
CA MET A 125 -14.62 5.05 2.18
C MET A 125 -14.01 5.55 3.48
N SER A 126 -12.89 6.29 3.40
CA SER A 126 -12.24 6.84 4.58
C SER A 126 -13.12 7.76 5.40
N LYS A 127 -13.75 8.72 4.73
CA LYS A 127 -14.69 9.67 5.35
C LYS A 127 -15.92 8.97 5.90
N ARG A 128 -16.35 7.84 5.34
CA ARG A 128 -17.53 7.09 5.80
C ARG A 128 -17.27 6.38 7.12
N VAL A 129 -16.21 5.57 7.21
CA VAL A 129 -15.92 4.83 8.46
C VAL A 129 -15.55 5.80 9.58
N LEU A 130 -14.81 6.89 9.31
CA LEU A 130 -14.53 7.91 10.32
C LEU A 130 -15.80 8.55 10.89
N ARG A 131 -16.78 8.87 10.02
CA ARG A 131 -18.08 9.40 10.47
C ARG A 131 -18.90 8.33 11.20
N SER A 132 -18.84 7.08 10.78
CA SER A 132 -19.56 5.97 11.41
C SER A 132 -19.04 5.66 12.82
N ASN A 133 -17.74 5.82 13.07
CA ASN A 133 -17.13 5.59 14.37
C ASN A 133 -17.33 6.74 15.38
N MET A 134 -18.01 7.81 14.97
CA MET A 134 -18.22 9.02 15.78
C MET A 134 -19.60 9.07 16.45
N PHE A 135 -20.42 8.03 16.29
CA PHE A 135 -21.76 7.90 16.89
C PHE A 135 -21.89 6.61 17.70
#